data_AF-A0A087T9K1-F1
#
_entry.id   AF-A0A087T9K1-F1
#
_cell.length_a   1.000
_cell.length_b   1.000
_cell.length_c   1.000
_cell.angle_alpha   90.00
_cell.angle_beta   90.00
_cell.angle_gamma   90.00
#
_symmetry.space_group_name_H-M   'P 1'
#
loop_
_entity.id
_entity.type
_entity.pdbx_description
1 polymer ?
#
loop_
_entity_poly.entity_id
_entity_poly.type
_entity_poly.pdbx_seq_one_letter_code
_entity_poly.pdbx_strand_id
1 'polypeptide(L)'
;MECIRQIRSLLLEKCKEVCAESDYGTFKNILDDMEKHVGLIINERLINIPAQIAVPLYAGLSHDIEKYKAIGQPFDFAYFIIISKLVVYDDGPAEDRVRYTNPEEELIAESAMMSFDYPVSNENDSGAWNDEGNEGRRKRRVMLIPACKYDEMYGKMVSEIGQA
;
A
#
# COMPACT_ATOMS: atom_id res chain seq x y z
N MET A 1 -20.45 -4.51 -9.85
CA MET A 1 -19.27 -5.40 -9.85
C MET A 1 -19.11 -5.96 -8.44
N GLU A 2 -19.36 -7.25 -8.26
CA GLU A 2 -19.39 -7.88 -6.93
C GLU A 2 -18.01 -7.92 -6.26
N CYS A 3 -16.95 -8.14 -7.04
CA CYS A 3 -15.56 -8.13 -6.55
C CYS A 3 -15.17 -6.80 -5.88
N ILE A 4 -15.52 -5.66 -6.47
CA ILE A 4 -15.22 -4.34 -5.91
C ILE A 4 -15.94 -4.14 -4.57
N ARG A 5 -17.20 -4.60 -4.48
CA ARG A 5 -17.95 -4.56 -3.23
C ARG A 5 -17.31 -5.43 -2.15
N GLN A 6 -16.86 -6.63 -2.51
CA GLN A 6 -16.18 -7.54 -1.60
C GLN A 6 -14.85 -6.97 -1.08
N ILE A 7 -14.01 -6.43 -1.97
CA ILE A 7 -12.75 -5.78 -1.58
C ILE A 7 -13.02 -4.63 -0.64
N ARG A 8 -14.00 -3.77 -0.96
CA ARG A 8 -14.40 -2.66 -0.11
C ARG A 8 -14.89 -3.13 1.26
N SER A 9 -15.76 -4.14 1.29
CA SER A 9 -16.27 -4.73 2.53
C SER A 9 -15.14 -5.28 3.39
N LEU A 10 -14.19 -6.00 2.78
CA LEU A 10 -13.02 -6.53 3.47
C LEU A 10 -12.16 -5.41 4.08
N LEU A 11 -11.85 -4.37 3.31
CA LEU A 11 -11.05 -3.24 3.81
C LEU A 11 -11.73 -2.52 4.97
N LEU A 12 -13.05 -2.31 4.89
CA LEU A 12 -13.83 -1.71 5.97
C LEU A 12 -13.89 -2.60 7.21
N GLU A 13 -14.08 -3.91 7.04
CA GLU A 13 -14.05 -4.88 8.14
C GLU A 13 -12.69 -4.85 8.85
N LYS A 14 -11.59 -4.95 8.10
CA LYS A 14 -10.24 -4.94 8.67
C LYS A 14 -9.89 -3.61 9.33
N CYS A 15 -10.29 -2.49 8.74
CA CYS A 15 -10.14 -1.18 9.39
C CYS A 15 -10.92 -1.12 10.72
N LYS A 16 -12.17 -1.59 10.74
CA LYS A 16 -12.99 -1.58 11.96
C LYS A 16 -12.43 -2.48 13.08
N GLU A 17 -11.82 -3.60 12.72
CA GLU A 17 -11.21 -4.53 13.68
C GLU A 17 -9.98 -3.95 14.39
N VAL A 18 -9.20 -3.08 13.72
CA VAL A 18 -7.87 -2.68 14.20
C VAL A 18 -7.72 -1.18 14.50
N CYS A 19 -8.51 -0.32 13.86
CA CYS A 19 -8.39 1.13 13.97
C CYS A 19 -9.29 1.70 15.08
N ALA A 20 -8.97 2.91 15.54
CA ALA A 20 -9.88 3.69 16.35
C ALA A 20 -11.14 4.09 15.56
N GLU A 21 -12.25 4.36 16.26
CA GLU A 21 -13.52 4.78 15.63
C GLU A 21 -13.39 6.04 14.76
N SER A 22 -12.52 6.99 15.15
CA SER A 22 -12.23 8.19 14.35
C SER A 22 -11.59 7.87 13.00
N ASP A 23 -10.65 6.93 13.02
CA ASP A 23 -9.89 6.52 11.83
C ASP A 23 -10.77 5.68 10.91
N TYR A 24 -11.52 4.74 11.48
CA TYR A 24 -12.54 3.98 10.76
C TYR A 24 -13.58 4.90 10.11
N GLY A 25 -14.10 5.88 10.86
CA GLY A 25 -15.04 6.87 10.34
C GLY A 25 -14.47 7.65 9.16
N THR A 26 -13.22 8.10 9.27
CA THR A 26 -12.51 8.80 8.19
C THR A 26 -12.34 7.92 6.95
N PHE A 27 -11.82 6.70 7.13
CA PHE A 27 -11.60 5.75 6.05
C PHE A 27 -12.92 5.38 5.33
N LYS A 28 -13.97 5.11 6.11
CA LYS A 28 -15.31 4.84 5.59
C LYS A 28 -15.88 6.00 4.80
N ASN A 29 -15.76 7.24 5.32
CA ASN A 29 -16.25 8.43 4.63
C ASN A 29 -15.54 8.66 3.29
N ILE A 30 -14.21 8.46 3.24
CA ILE A 30 -13.43 8.58 2.00
C ILE A 30 -13.87 7.54 0.99
N LEU A 31 -14.08 6.30 1.43
CA LEU A 31 -14.57 5.25 0.56
C LEU A 31 -16.01 5.52 0.09
N ASP A 32 -16.89 6.06 0.92
CA ASP A 32 -18.32 6.36 0.60
C ASP A 32 -18.47 7.63 -0.27
N ASP A 33 -17.42 8.43 -0.44
CA ASP A 33 -17.43 9.65 -1.24
C ASP A 33 -17.64 9.32 -2.74
N MET A 34 -18.66 9.93 -3.33
CA MET A 34 -19.06 9.71 -4.72
C MET A 34 -18.36 10.69 -5.69
N GLU A 35 -17.81 11.80 -5.17
CA GLU A 35 -17.12 12.83 -5.94
C GLU A 35 -15.61 12.61 -5.94
N LYS A 36 -15.07 12.15 -4.80
CA LYS A 36 -13.64 11.88 -4.64
C LYS A 36 -13.34 10.41 -4.88
N HIS A 37 -13.03 10.06 -6.12
CA HIS A 37 -12.73 8.69 -6.49
C HIS A 37 -11.46 8.15 -5.80
N VAL A 38 -11.50 6.87 -5.45
CA VAL A 38 -10.40 6.14 -4.84
C VAL A 38 -9.88 5.08 -5.80
N GLY A 39 -8.59 5.15 -6.15
CA GLY A 39 -7.91 4.15 -6.95
C GLY A 39 -7.31 3.05 -6.08
N LEU A 40 -7.47 1.79 -6.45
CA LEU A 40 -6.76 0.68 -5.82
C LEU A 40 -5.55 0.32 -6.67
N ILE A 41 -4.35 0.53 -6.14
CA ILE A 41 -3.09 0.14 -6.78
C ILE A 41 -2.68 -1.23 -6.23
N ILE A 42 -2.57 -2.20 -7.13
CA ILE A 42 -2.06 -3.53 -6.82
C ILE A 42 -0.64 -3.61 -7.37
N ASN A 43 0.33 -3.64 -6.46
CA ASN A 43 1.74 -3.81 -6.80
C ASN A 43 2.22 -5.13 -6.19
N GLU A 44 2.58 -6.09 -7.03
CA GLU A 44 3.14 -7.37 -6.59
C GLU A 44 4.41 -7.65 -7.39
N ARG A 45 5.48 -8.00 -6.69
CA ARG A 45 6.77 -8.30 -7.29
C ARG A 45 7.13 -9.75 -7.07
N LEU A 46 7.41 -10.46 -8.17
CA LEU A 46 7.89 -11.84 -8.11
C LEU A 46 9.30 -11.90 -7.52
N ILE A 47 9.61 -13.02 -6.86
CA ILE A 47 10.95 -13.30 -6.31
C ILE A 47 11.98 -13.18 -7.45
N ASN A 48 13.07 -12.44 -7.20
CA ASN A 48 14.18 -12.11 -8.13
C ASN A 48 13.95 -10.97 -9.11
N ILE A 49 12.80 -10.27 -9.09
CA ILE A 49 12.65 -9.05 -9.88
C ILE A 49 13.31 -7.88 -9.12
N PRO A 50 14.22 -7.12 -9.77
CA PRO A 50 14.91 -6.00 -9.15
C PRO A 50 13.94 -4.86 -8.78
N ALA A 51 14.18 -4.19 -7.67
CA ALA A 51 13.34 -3.09 -7.19
C ALA A 51 13.33 -1.89 -8.15
N GLN A 52 14.39 -1.70 -8.92
CA GLN A 52 14.57 -0.66 -9.93
C GLN A 52 13.45 -0.65 -10.98
N ILE A 53 12.76 -1.78 -11.20
CA ILE A 53 11.61 -1.86 -12.11
C ILE A 53 10.40 -1.09 -11.58
N ALA A 54 10.27 -0.88 -10.27
CA ALA A 54 9.17 -0.10 -9.70
C ALA A 54 9.15 1.34 -10.26
N VAL A 55 10.32 1.96 -10.45
CA VAL A 55 10.44 3.34 -10.96
C VAL A 55 9.73 3.52 -12.32
N PRO A 56 10.11 2.82 -13.41
CA PRO A 56 9.41 2.97 -14.69
C PRO A 56 7.94 2.51 -14.64
N LEU A 57 7.56 1.59 -13.75
CA LEU A 57 6.17 1.16 -13.60
C LEU A 57 5.29 2.27 -13.00
N TYR A 58 5.74 2.92 -11.93
CA TYR A 58 5.01 4.06 -11.34
C TYR A 58 5.01 5.28 -12.26
N ALA A 59 6.07 5.49 -13.05
CA ALA A 59 6.09 6.52 -14.09
C ALA A 59 5.02 6.26 -15.16
N GLY A 60 4.95 5.02 -15.66
CA GLY A 60 3.95 4.60 -16.65
C GLY A 60 2.53 4.69 -16.13
N LEU A 61 2.28 4.25 -14.89
CA LEU A 61 0.97 4.34 -14.25
C LEU A 61 0.48 5.79 -14.16
N SER A 62 1.36 6.72 -13.72
CA SER A 62 1.03 8.15 -13.67
C SER A 62 0.68 8.70 -15.05
N HIS A 63 1.49 8.37 -16.05
CA HIS A 63 1.26 8.77 -17.43
C HIS A 63 -0.10 8.29 -17.96
N ASP A 64 -0.45 7.03 -17.73
CA ASP A 64 -1.73 6.47 -18.18
C ASP A 64 -2.91 7.10 -17.45
N ILE A 65 -2.82 7.30 -16.13
CA ILE A 65 -3.85 7.99 -15.33
C ILE A 65 -4.12 9.38 -15.90
N GLU A 66 -3.06 10.18 -16.10
CA GLU A 66 -3.19 11.55 -16.64
C GLU A 66 -3.73 11.57 -18.07
N LYS A 67 -3.27 10.63 -18.92
CA LYS A 67 -3.77 10.48 -20.29
C LYS A 67 -5.26 10.20 -20.32
N TYR A 68 -5.75 9.26 -19.49
CA TYR A 68 -7.16 8.90 -19.45
C TYR A 68 -8.01 9.99 -18.78
N LYS A 69 -7.50 10.65 -17.74
CA LYS A 69 -8.11 11.84 -17.15
C LYS A 69 -8.29 12.97 -18.17
N ALA A 70 -7.27 13.25 -18.99
CA ALA A 70 -7.31 14.30 -20.01
C ALA A 70 -8.38 14.07 -21.09
N ILE A 71 -8.77 12.82 -21.36
CA ILE A 71 -9.85 12.48 -22.30
C ILE A 71 -11.20 12.25 -21.62
N GLY A 72 -11.34 12.66 -20.35
CA GLY A 72 -12.59 12.62 -19.59
C GLY A 72 -13.01 11.23 -19.12
N GLN A 73 -12.08 10.26 -19.06
CA GLN A 73 -12.34 8.96 -18.44
C GLN A 73 -12.27 9.08 -16.91
N PRO A 74 -12.93 8.17 -16.15
CA PRO A 74 -13.04 8.25 -14.69
C PRO A 74 -11.75 7.78 -13.98
N PHE A 75 -10.63 8.42 -14.30
CA PHE A 75 -9.30 8.21 -13.70
C PHE A 75 -8.86 9.44 -12.88
N ASP A 76 -9.79 10.31 -12.49
CA ASP A 76 -9.52 11.44 -11.60
C ASP A 76 -9.64 11.01 -10.14
N PHE A 77 -8.55 10.47 -9.58
CA PHE A 77 -8.51 9.96 -8.22
C PHE A 77 -8.10 11.04 -7.23
N ALA A 78 -8.80 11.12 -6.10
CA ALA A 78 -8.42 11.93 -4.96
C ALA A 78 -7.49 11.17 -4.00
N TYR A 79 -7.63 9.84 -3.95
CA TYR A 79 -6.85 8.97 -3.08
C TYR A 79 -6.47 7.67 -3.80
N PHE A 80 -5.36 7.08 -3.36
CA PHE A 80 -4.97 5.73 -3.70
C PHE A 80 -4.96 4.86 -2.45
N ILE A 81 -5.36 3.60 -2.63
CA ILE A 81 -5.16 2.53 -1.65
C ILE A 81 -4.09 1.59 -2.19
N ILE A 82 -3.10 1.31 -1.35
CA ILE A 82 -2.08 0.28 -1.59
C ILE A 82 -2.13 -0.72 -0.44
N ILE A 83 -1.97 -2.00 -0.76
CA ILE A 83 -1.87 -3.07 0.22
C ILE A 83 -0.48 -3.67 0.11
N SER A 84 0.31 -3.55 1.18
CA SER A 84 1.69 -4.00 1.21
C SER A 84 1.90 -5.18 2.15
N LYS A 85 2.88 -6.02 1.81
CA LYS A 85 3.27 -7.19 2.61
C LYS A 85 4.45 -6.81 3.50
N LEU A 86 4.28 -6.98 4.82
CA LEU A 86 5.36 -6.70 5.76
C LEU A 86 5.44 -7.76 6.87
N VAL A 87 6.60 -7.82 7.50
CA VAL A 87 6.85 -8.60 8.72
C VAL A 87 7.10 -7.61 9.85
N VAL A 88 6.41 -7.81 10.98
CA VAL A 88 6.65 -7.08 12.22
C VAL A 88 7.35 -8.00 13.20
N TYR A 89 8.58 -7.67 13.60
CA TYR A 89 9.37 -8.41 14.56
C TYR A 89 9.04 -7.99 16.00
N ASP A 90 9.02 -8.96 16.90
CA ASP A 90 8.69 -8.73 18.31
C ASP A 90 9.89 -8.14 19.10
N ASP A 91 11.13 -8.37 18.63
CA ASP A 91 12.36 -7.87 19.22
C ASP A 91 13.09 -6.82 18.34
N GLY A 92 14.17 -6.23 18.87
CA GLY A 92 14.97 -5.22 18.17
C GLY A 92 14.52 -3.76 18.36
N PRO A 93 15.28 -2.78 17.82
CA PRO A 93 14.92 -1.37 17.83
C PRO A 93 13.57 -1.13 17.15
N ALA A 94 12.75 -0.21 17.69
CA ALA A 94 11.39 0.02 17.18
C ALA A 94 11.35 0.37 15.67
N GLU A 95 12.39 1.08 15.21
CA GLU A 95 12.62 1.46 13.82
C GLU A 95 12.93 0.27 12.89
N ASP A 96 13.55 -0.80 13.41
CA ASP A 96 13.91 -1.99 12.62
C ASP A 96 12.87 -3.12 12.70
N ARG A 97 11.82 -2.94 13.51
CA ARG A 97 10.79 -3.98 13.72
C ARG A 97 9.90 -4.18 12.51
N VAL A 98 9.74 -3.18 11.65
CA VAL A 98 8.89 -3.29 10.47
C VAL A 98 9.78 -3.48 9.26
N ARG A 99 9.66 -4.64 8.60
CA ARG A 99 10.34 -4.89 7.32
C ARG A 99 9.33 -5.08 6.21
N TYR A 100 9.41 -4.23 5.20
CA TYR A 100 8.64 -4.39 3.97
C TYR A 100 9.26 -5.47 3.10
N THR A 101 8.40 -6.18 2.35
CA THR A 101 8.87 -7.16 1.35
C THR A 101 9.57 -6.47 0.20
N ASN A 102 9.10 -5.26 -0.15
CA ASN A 102 9.63 -4.47 -1.25
C ASN A 102 10.06 -3.08 -0.75
N PRO A 103 11.28 -2.60 -1.05
CA PRO A 103 11.79 -1.33 -0.54
C PRO A 103 10.97 -0.12 -1.02
N GLU A 104 10.34 -0.19 -2.20
CA GLU A 104 9.45 0.87 -2.69
C GLU A 104 8.22 1.06 -1.81
N GLU A 105 7.74 0.00 -1.15
CA GLU A 105 6.56 0.07 -0.28
C GLU A 105 6.85 0.84 1.01
N GLU A 106 8.10 0.83 1.47
CA GLU A 106 8.53 1.63 2.61
C GLU A 106 8.46 3.12 2.29
N LEU A 107 8.98 3.53 1.13
CA LEU A 107 8.93 4.92 0.65
C LEU A 107 7.49 5.39 0.42
N ILE A 108 6.65 4.50 -0.11
CA ILE A 108 5.21 4.74 -0.29
C ILE A 108 4.52 4.99 1.05
N ALA A 109 4.89 4.25 2.09
CA ALA A 109 4.29 4.37 3.42
C ALA A 109 4.52 5.74 4.05
N GLU A 110 5.65 6.39 3.78
CA GLU A 110 5.93 7.75 4.27
C GLU A 110 4.97 8.80 3.68
N SER A 111 4.44 8.55 2.49
CA SER A 111 3.49 9.45 1.82
C SER A 111 2.03 9.17 2.24
N ALA A 112 1.76 8.07 2.96
CA ALA A 112 0.41 7.74 3.41
C ALA A 112 -0.11 8.77 4.42
N MET A 113 -1.40 9.13 4.30
CA MET A 113 -2.08 9.95 5.31
C MET A 113 -2.60 9.12 6.48
N MET A 114 -2.88 7.85 6.20
CA MET A 114 -3.40 6.87 7.14
C MET A 114 -2.91 5.50 6.70
N SER A 115 -2.55 4.66 7.67
CA SER A 115 -2.28 3.26 7.42
C SER A 115 -2.76 2.41 8.59
N PHE A 116 -3.09 1.16 8.31
CA PHE A 116 -3.43 0.19 9.33
C PHE A 116 -2.98 -1.21 8.94
N ASP A 117 -2.63 -2.00 9.95
CA ASP A 117 -2.10 -3.34 9.76
C ASP A 117 -3.10 -4.38 10.26
N TYR A 118 -3.37 -5.41 9.44
CA TYR A 118 -4.12 -6.57 9.88
C TYR A 118 -3.26 -7.84 9.78
N PRO A 119 -3.37 -8.76 10.75
CA PRO A 119 -2.61 -10.00 10.74
C PRO A 119 -3.10 -10.92 9.62
N VAL A 120 -2.17 -11.68 9.03
CA VAL A 120 -2.50 -12.75 8.10
C VAL A 120 -2.26 -14.06 8.83
N SER A 121 -3.32 -14.80 9.15
CA SER A 121 -3.21 -16.10 9.82
C SER A 121 -2.50 -17.10 8.91
N ASN A 122 -1.26 -17.48 9.25
CA ASN A 122 -0.44 -18.54 8.62
C ASN A 122 -0.77 -18.85 7.15
N GLU A 123 -0.78 -17.83 6.28
CA GLU A 123 -0.60 -18.10 4.86
C GLU A 123 0.80 -18.68 4.72
N ASN A 124 0.85 -20.00 4.50
CA ASN A 124 2.02 -20.82 4.13
C ASN A 124 2.59 -20.36 2.77
N ASP A 125 2.74 -19.06 2.57
CA ASP A 125 3.46 -18.51 1.43
C ASP A 125 4.95 -18.75 1.70
N SER A 126 5.50 -19.65 0.90
CA SER A 126 6.73 -20.44 1.02
C SER A 126 8.05 -19.64 0.98
N GLY A 127 8.08 -18.46 1.58
CA GLY A 127 9.25 -17.61 1.76
C GLY A 127 9.54 -17.35 3.24
N ALA A 128 9.41 -18.36 4.09
CA ALA A 128 9.72 -18.25 5.51
C ALA A 128 11.23 -17.99 5.68
N TRP A 129 11.60 -16.72 5.83
CA TRP A 129 12.80 -16.35 6.58
C TRP A 129 12.53 -16.71 8.04
N ASN A 130 12.65 -17.99 8.36
CA ASN A 130 12.83 -18.42 9.73
C ASN A 130 14.28 -18.08 10.08
N ASP A 131 14.55 -16.81 10.38
CA ASP A 131 15.73 -16.49 11.19
C ASP A 131 15.48 -17.20 12.53
N GLU A 132 16.23 -18.27 12.76
CA GLU A 132 16.17 -19.05 14.00
C GLU A 132 16.45 -18.12 15.19
N GLY A 133 15.40 -17.57 15.78
CA GLY A 133 15.48 -16.74 16.99
C GLY A 133 14.53 -15.55 17.07
N ASN A 134 13.93 -15.08 15.96
CA ASN A 134 13.08 -13.88 15.98
C ASN A 134 11.67 -14.16 15.42
N GLU A 135 10.67 -14.16 16.30
CA GLU A 135 9.26 -14.40 15.92
C GLU A 135 8.68 -13.16 15.21
N GLY A 136 8.91 -13.08 13.90
CA GLY A 136 8.28 -12.09 13.04
C GLY A 136 6.84 -12.46 12.66
N ARG A 137 5.89 -11.53 12.84
CA ARG A 137 4.48 -11.71 12.47
C ARG A 137 4.19 -11.07 11.13
N ARG A 138 3.72 -11.86 10.17
CA ARG A 138 3.29 -11.37 8.85
C ARG A 138 2.02 -10.55 8.99
N LYS A 139 2.02 -9.37 8.38
CA LYS A 139 0.85 -8.49 8.28
C LYS A 139 0.67 -8.01 6.86
N ARG A 140 -0.54 -7.55 6.57
CA ARG A 140 -0.79 -6.64 5.45
C ARG A 140 -1.01 -5.25 6.01
N ARG A 141 -0.37 -4.26 5.38
CA ARG A 141 -0.57 -2.85 5.65
C ARG A 141 -1.43 -2.27 4.55
N VAL A 142 -2.58 -1.72 4.92
CA VAL A 142 -3.39 -0.90 4.02
C VAL A 142 -2.96 0.54 4.19
N MET A 143 -2.64 1.21 3.09
CA MET A 143 -2.18 2.60 3.08
C MET A 143 -3.13 3.42 2.24
N LEU A 144 -3.62 4.52 2.80
CA LEU A 144 -4.39 5.53 2.09
C LEU A 144 -3.49 6.71 1.79
N ILE A 145 -3.33 7.03 0.51
CA ILE A 145 -2.40 8.05 0.03
C ILE A 145 -3.19 9.09 -0.76
N PRO A 146 -3.13 10.38 -0.38
CA PRO A 146 -3.68 11.45 -1.21
C PRO A 146 -3.02 11.46 -2.59
N ALA A 147 -3.80 11.54 -3.65
CA ALA A 147 -3.27 11.52 -5.02
C ALA A 147 -2.31 12.69 -5.29
N CYS A 148 -2.48 13.83 -4.62
CA CYS A 148 -1.55 14.96 -4.69
C CYS A 148 -0.14 14.67 -4.15
N LYS A 149 0.05 13.58 -3.39
CA LYS A 149 1.37 13.13 -2.91
C LYS A 149 2.05 12.15 -3.86
N TYR A 150 1.43 11.81 -5.00
CA TYR A 150 2.01 10.84 -5.95
C TYR A 150 3.38 11.28 -6.46
N ASP A 151 3.54 12.56 -6.83
CA ASP A 151 4.81 13.07 -7.34
C ASP A 151 5.92 13.08 -6.28
N GLU A 152 5.57 13.42 -5.03
CA GLU A 152 6.49 13.35 -3.88
C GLU A 152 6.95 11.90 -3.65
N MET A 153 5.99 10.97 -3.57
CA MET A 153 6.22 9.53 -3.43
C MET A 153 7.12 9.00 -4.55
N TYR A 154 6.80 9.35 -5.80
CA TYR A 154 7.58 8.94 -6.97
C TYR A 154 8.99 9.53 -6.96
N GLY A 155 9.15 10.80 -6.56
CA GLY A 155 10.46 11.44 -6.43
C GLY A 155 11.38 10.72 -5.44
N LYS A 156 10.85 10.30 -4.28
CA LYS A 156 11.59 9.47 -3.31
C LYS A 156 12.00 8.14 -3.91
N MET A 157 11.09 7.48 -4.62
CA MET A 157 11.37 6.21 -5.29
C MET A 157 12.50 6.32 -6.32
N VAL A 158 12.51 7.38 -7.13
CA VAL A 158 13.60 7.65 -8.09
C VAL A 158 14.93 7.88 -7.38
N SER A 159 14.94 8.61 -6.26
CA SER A 159 16.15 8.94 -5.50
C SER A 159 16.78 7.71 -4.84
N GLU A 160 15.98 6.92 -4.11
CA GLU A 160 16.47 5.83 -3.26
C GLU A 160 16.60 4.50 -4.02
N ILE A 161 15.72 4.25 -5.00
CA ILE A 161 15.68 2.97 -5.73
C ILE A 161 16.25 3.11 -7.12
N GLY A 162 16.02 4.23 -7.79
CA GLY A 162 16.49 4.46 -9.16
C GLY A 162 18.02 4.57 -9.29
N GLN A 163 18.73 4.81 -8.18
CA GLN A 163 20.19 4.95 -8.15
C GLN A 163 20.94 3.71 -7.62
N ALA A 164 20.20 2.68 -7.17
CA ALA A 164 20.75 1.46 -6.58
C ALA A 164 21.12 0.39 -7.62
#